data_AF-A0AAU8AJ54-F1
#
_entry.id   AF-A0AAU8AJ54-F1
#
_cell.length_a   1.000
_cell.length_b   1.000
_cell.length_c   1.000
_cell.angle_alpha   90.00
_cell.angle_beta   90.00
_cell.angle_gamma   90.00
#
_symmetry.space_group_name_H-M   'P 1'
#
loop_
_entity.id
_entity.type
_entity.pdbx_description
1 polymer ?
#
loop_
_entity_poly.entity_id
_entity_poly.type
_entity_poly.pdbx_seq_one_letter_code
_entity_poly.pdbx_strand_id
1 'polypeptide(L)' 'MKTLIASALVATAALTGVASAAPSTAENAARIIQASLPDADLSGLSTQQIVAVAQTLQNTDGGAAKKAGVTEALINSLN' A
#
# COMPACT_ATOMS: atom_id res chain seq x y z
N MET A 1 -31.49 7.42 -13.91
CA MET A 1 -30.60 6.57 -13.07
C MET A 1 -29.32 7.35 -12.83
N LYS A 2 -29.19 8.01 -11.68
CA LYS A 2 -28.06 8.89 -11.32
C LYS A 2 -27.86 8.72 -9.82
N THR A 3 -26.74 8.13 -9.41
CA THR A 3 -26.08 8.17 -8.07
C THR A 3 -25.32 6.87 -7.78
N LEU A 4 -24.15 6.68 -8.38
CA LEU A 4 -23.20 5.61 -7.99
C LEU A 4 -21.75 6.14 -7.96
N ILE A 5 -21.53 7.39 -7.53
CA ILE A 5 -20.18 7.96 -7.34
C ILE A 5 -20.12 8.68 -5.98
N ALA A 6 -20.34 7.94 -4.89
CA ALA A 6 -20.12 8.47 -3.55
C ALA A 6 -19.37 7.50 -2.62
N SER A 7 -19.28 6.21 -2.97
CA SER A 7 -18.78 5.19 -2.05
C SER A 7 -17.25 5.03 -2.02
N ALA A 8 -16.52 5.64 -2.96
CA ALA A 8 -15.05 5.50 -3.01
C ALA A 8 -14.30 6.55 -2.15
N LEU A 9 -14.94 7.68 -1.82
CA LEU A 9 -14.25 8.78 -1.12
C LEU A 9 -14.22 8.60 0.41
N VAL A 10 -15.13 7.79 0.97
CA VAL A 10 -15.23 7.57 2.42
C VAL A 10 -14.07 6.73 2.96
N ALA A 11 -13.42 5.91 2.13
CA ALA A 11 -12.26 5.11 2.54
C ALA A 11 -10.99 5.95 2.81
N THR A 12 -10.89 7.17 2.25
CA THR A 12 -9.72 8.05 2.44
C THR A 12 -9.78 8.83 3.76
N ALA A 13 -10.97 9.10 4.31
CA ALA A 13 -11.09 9.88 5.55
C ALA A 13 -10.71 9.09 6.82
N ALA A 14 -10.69 7.76 6.77
CA ALA A 14 -10.18 6.94 7.88
C ALA A 14 -8.64 6.88 7.92
N LEU A 15 -7.95 7.28 6.84
CA LEU A 15 -6.49 7.26 6.74
C LEU A 15 -5.84 8.53 7.32
N THR A 16 -6.60 9.59 7.55
CA THR A 16 -6.07 10.86 8.08
C THR A 16 -5.97 10.86 9.61
N GLY A 17 -6.70 10.00 10.31
CA GLY A 17 -6.62 9.85 11.78
C GLY A 17 -5.38 9.10 12.29
N VAL A 18 -4.65 8.41 11.42
CA VAL A 18 -3.43 7.64 11.76
C VAL A 18 -2.12 8.39 11.45
N ALA A 19 -2.20 9.61 10.91
CA ALA A 19 -1.04 10.41 10.52
C ALA A 19 -0.10 10.76 11.71
N SER A 20 -0.61 10.75 12.94
CA SER A 20 0.18 11.07 14.14
C SER A 20 1.01 9.90 14.70
N ALA A 21 0.92 8.70 14.12
CA ALA A 21 1.75 7.52 14.45
C ALA A 21 2.53 6.98 13.23
N ALA A 22 2.59 7.77 12.15
CA ALA A 22 2.94 7.34 10.81
C ALA A 22 4.41 6.99 10.50
N PRO A 23 5.47 7.55 11.12
CA PRO A 23 6.84 7.29 10.67
C PRO A 23 7.22 5.81 10.89
N SER A 24 7.01 5.30 12.10
CA SER A 24 7.32 3.91 12.45
C SER A 24 6.51 2.89 11.63
N THR A 25 5.29 3.26 11.23
CA THR A 25 4.40 2.38 10.45
C THR A 25 4.85 2.27 9.00
N ALA A 26 5.26 3.38 8.39
CA ALA A 26 5.73 3.39 7.02
C ALA A 26 7.14 2.81 6.86
N GLU A 27 8.05 3.05 7.81
CA GLU A 27 9.36 2.41 7.82
C GLU A 27 9.23 0.89 7.97
N ASN A 28 8.30 0.43 8.81
CA ASN A 28 8.01 -1.00 8.95
C ASN A 28 7.37 -1.58 7.66
N ALA A 29 6.44 -0.86 7.06
CA ALA A 29 5.83 -1.24 5.78
C ALA A 29 6.87 -1.35 4.66
N ALA A 30 7.78 -0.37 4.56
CA ALA A 30 8.89 -0.39 3.60
C ALA A 30 9.82 -1.58 3.83
N ARG A 31 10.08 -1.97 5.08
CA ARG A 31 10.85 -3.18 5.39
C ARG A 31 10.13 -4.47 4.97
N ILE A 32 8.82 -4.56 5.19
CA ILE A 32 8.03 -5.73 4.77
C ILE A 32 8.06 -5.88 3.25
N ILE A 33 7.92 -4.76 2.52
CA ILE A 33 8.00 -4.74 1.06
C ILE A 33 9.40 -5.14 0.62
N GLN A 34 10.46 -4.51 1.12
CA GLN A 34 11.85 -4.84 0.77
C GLN A 34 12.24 -6.29 1.11
N ALA A 35 11.68 -6.87 2.17
CA ALA A 35 11.92 -8.26 2.52
C ALA A 35 11.32 -9.26 1.50
N SER A 36 10.25 -8.86 0.80
CA SER A 36 9.62 -9.68 -0.25
C SER A 36 10.09 -9.29 -1.66
N LEU A 37 10.46 -8.01 -1.85
CA LEU A 37 10.85 -7.37 -3.09
C LEU A 37 12.02 -6.42 -2.81
N PRO A 38 13.26 -6.93 -2.76
CA PRO A 38 14.43 -6.12 -2.44
C PRO A 38 14.73 -5.04 -3.50
N ASP A 39 14.20 -5.18 -4.71
CA ASP A 39 14.36 -4.22 -5.82
C ASP A 39 13.18 -3.25 -5.98
N ALA A 40 12.21 -3.27 -5.06
CA ALA A 40 11.05 -2.38 -5.11
C ALA A 40 11.47 -0.92 -4.90
N ASP A 41 11.29 -0.08 -5.92
CA ASP A 41 11.45 1.36 -5.78
C ASP A 41 10.26 1.96 -5.04
N LEU A 42 10.52 2.43 -3.81
CA LEU A 42 9.54 3.10 -2.97
C LEU A 42 9.75 4.62 -2.93
N SER A 43 10.79 5.12 -3.62
CA SER A 43 11.24 6.52 -3.57
C SER A 43 10.21 7.50 -4.13
N GLY A 44 9.36 7.05 -5.07
CA GLY A 44 8.24 7.82 -5.63
C GLY A 44 6.95 7.76 -4.81
N LEU A 45 6.88 6.89 -3.79
CA LEU A 45 5.65 6.63 -3.05
C LEU A 45 5.57 7.46 -1.76
N SER A 46 4.39 8.03 -1.52
CA SER A 46 4.04 8.64 -0.24
C SER A 46 3.96 7.59 0.87
N THR A 47 4.21 8.01 2.10
CA THR A 47 4.08 7.21 3.33
C THR A 47 2.80 6.35 3.37
N GLN A 48 1.68 6.93 2.94
CA GLN A 48 0.36 6.27 2.87
C GLN A 48 0.31 5.17 1.80
N GLN A 49 0.93 5.40 0.64
CA GLN A 49 1.02 4.43 -0.45
C GLN A 49 1.88 3.24 -0.03
N ILE A 50 3.03 3.49 0.63
CA ILE A 50 3.90 2.43 1.17
C ILE A 50 3.14 1.54 2.15
N VAL A 51 2.37 2.13 3.07
CA VAL A 51 1.55 1.37 4.02
C VAL A 51 0.48 0.54 3.30
N ALA A 52 -0.24 1.14 2.34
CA ALA A 52 -1.26 0.42 1.56
C ALA A 52 -0.68 -0.75 0.75
N VAL A 53 0.52 -0.59 0.20
CA VAL A 53 1.26 -1.63 -0.53
C VAL A 53 1.64 -2.77 0.41
N ALA A 54 2.19 -2.47 1.59
CA ALA A 54 2.53 -3.49 2.58
C ALA A 54 1.30 -4.21 3.14
N GLN A 55 0.18 -3.51 3.34
CA GLN A 55 -1.09 -4.13 3.74
C GLN A 55 -1.64 -5.05 2.64
N THR A 56 -1.54 -4.63 1.38
CA THR A 56 -1.92 -5.46 0.23
C THR A 56 -1.07 -6.73 0.16
N LEU A 57 0.25 -6.62 0.36
CA LEU A 57 1.16 -7.77 0.37
C LEU A 57 0.81 -8.77 1.48
N GLN A 58 0.48 -8.26 2.67
CA GLN A 58 0.08 -9.09 3.82
C GLN A 58 -1.28 -9.76 3.59
N ASN A 59 -2.27 -9.03 3.05
CA ASN A 59 -3.62 -9.54 2.73
C ASN A 59 -3.70 -10.38 1.45
N THR A 60 -2.68 -10.35 0.57
CA THR A 60 -2.70 -11.14 -0.67
C THR A 60 -2.47 -12.61 -0.35
N ASP A 61 -3.53 -13.42 -0.27
CA ASP A 61 -3.39 -14.87 -0.10
C ASP A 61 -2.71 -15.52 -1.31
N GLY A 62 -1.58 -16.19 -1.07
CA GLY A 62 -0.78 -16.83 -2.11
C GLY A 62 0.68 -17.04 -1.73
N GLY A 63 1.40 -17.83 -2.53
CA GLY A 63 2.85 -18.01 -2.38
C GLY A 63 3.61 -16.70 -2.58
N ALA A 64 4.85 -16.64 -2.08
CA ALA A 64 5.68 -15.43 -2.11
C ALA A 64 5.78 -14.78 -3.51
N ALA A 65 5.84 -15.58 -4.57
CA ALA A 65 5.87 -15.09 -5.95
C ALA A 65 4.60 -14.33 -6.37
N LYS A 66 3.42 -14.75 -5.91
CA LYS A 66 2.15 -14.05 -6.21
C LYS A 66 2.07 -12.74 -5.44
N LYS A 67 2.47 -12.77 -4.16
CA LYS A 67 2.54 -11.57 -3.32
C LYS A 67 3.48 -10.54 -3.94
N ALA A 68 4.69 -10.94 -4.31
CA ALA A 68 5.67 -10.13 -5.01
C ALA A 68 5.08 -9.51 -6.30
N GLY A 69 4.51 -10.32 -7.20
CA GLY A 69 3.95 -9.80 -8.46
C GLY A 69 2.79 -8.81 -8.28
N VAL A 70 1.91 -9.04 -7.31
CA VAL A 70 0.81 -8.10 -6.99
C VAL A 70 1.36 -6.80 -6.41
N THR A 71 2.38 -6.89 -5.55
CA THR A 71 3.02 -5.73 -4.94
C THR A 71 3.80 -4.91 -5.96
N GLU A 72 4.59 -5.52 -6.86
CA GLU A 72 5.25 -4.82 -7.97
C GLU A 72 4.23 -4.13 -8.89
N ALA A 73 3.16 -4.84 -9.26
CA ALA A 73 2.10 -4.26 -10.11
C ALA A 73 1.44 -3.05 -9.45
N LEU A 74 1.24 -3.09 -8.13
CA LEU A 74 0.68 -1.98 -7.37
C LEU A 74 1.66 -0.80 -7.29
N ILE A 75 2.95 -1.05 -7.00
CA ILE A 75 3.99 -0.01 -6.97
C ILE A 75 4.07 0.67 -8.35
N ASN A 76 4.12 -0.10 -9.42
CA ASN A 76 4.19 0.41 -10.79
C ASN A 76 2.91 1.13 -11.24
N SER A 77 1.76 0.84 -10.62
CA SER A 77 0.51 1.58 -10.86
C SER A 77 0.41 2.89 -10.07
N LEU A 78 1.27 3.08 -9.07
CA LEU A 78 1.26 4.23 -8.16
C LEU A 78 2.38 5.23 -8.49
N ASN A 79 3.43 4.79 -9.19
CA ASN A 79 4.42 5.64 -9.88
C ASN A 79 3.85 6.20 -11.19
#